data_AF-A0AAD5I2P3-F1
#
_entry.id   AF-A0AAD5I2P3-F1
#
_cell.length_a   1.000
_cell.length_b   1.000
_cell.length_c   1.000
_cell.angle_alpha   90.00
_cell.angle_beta   90.00
_cell.angle_gamma   90.00
#
_symmetry.space_group_name_H-M   'P 1'
#
loop_
_entity.id
_entity.type
_entity.pdbx_description
1 polymer ?
#
loop_
_entity_poly.entity_id
_entity_poly.type
_entity_poly.pdbx_seq_one_letter_code
_entity_poly.pdbx_strand_id
1 'polypeptide(L)'
;MAAVAFSRSTRASLPQWGSRVFRPVLLTRRNFSNYLVSPKELDEALKKNPPSPISPEPRTIPLCASWFLPNDGRSGIQTFREQRIPKARFFDLDKVIDKRSPYPHMLPDAKGFAAAMSELGIRKEDTVVVYDSKELGIFSAPRVGWTLQVFGHPKVHILNNFKLWVEEGLPTESGELYSVECCPYPIPNVESTRVVNFEEVKEIANDYNKEGAEGVQILDARPKGRFTGEAPEPREGLSSGHMPGSINIPFNAVLDPETKAFLPRDQLKKVFEEKGVDSKHPIISSCGTGVTACVLETALEEAGVGSHESRRVYDGSWTEWAQRVKPAENLILKTTKE
;
A
#
# COMPACT_ATOMS: atom_id res chain seq x y z
N MET A 1 43.32 -55.80 63.11
CA MET A 1 43.43 -55.22 61.76
C MET A 1 42.15 -54.45 61.45
N ALA A 2 42.31 -53.20 61.03
CA ALA A 2 41.40 -52.33 60.27
C ALA A 2 39.89 -52.26 60.63
N ALA A 3 39.51 -51.06 61.08
CA ALA A 3 38.16 -50.51 61.02
C ALA A 3 37.71 -50.26 59.56
N VAL A 4 36.40 -50.23 59.31
CA VAL A 4 35.64 -49.04 58.84
C VAL A 4 34.14 -49.39 58.82
N ALA A 5 33.36 -48.55 59.51
CA ALA A 5 31.91 -48.50 59.48
C ALA A 5 31.44 -47.63 58.30
N PHE A 6 30.29 -47.95 57.70
CA PHE A 6 29.52 -47.00 56.92
C PHE A 6 28.08 -46.90 57.43
N SER A 7 27.73 -45.69 57.83
CA SER A 7 26.48 -45.26 58.44
C SER A 7 25.37 -45.03 57.42
N ARG A 8 24.13 -45.23 57.87
CA ARG A 8 22.88 -44.82 57.21
C ARG A 8 22.85 -43.30 56.98
N SER A 9 22.29 -42.89 55.83
CA SER A 9 21.87 -41.51 55.58
C SER A 9 20.51 -41.54 54.86
N THR A 10 19.46 -41.23 55.63
CA THR A 10 18.13 -40.86 55.16
C THR A 10 18.20 -39.44 54.59
N ARG A 11 17.96 -39.28 53.28
CA ARG A 11 17.85 -37.96 52.64
C ARG A 11 16.52 -37.30 53.05
N ALA A 12 16.64 -36.15 53.69
CA ALA A 12 15.56 -35.20 53.92
C ALA A 12 15.15 -34.52 52.60
N SER A 13 13.85 -34.36 52.41
CA SER A 13 13.22 -33.63 51.31
C SER A 13 13.36 -32.11 51.51
N LEU A 14 13.89 -31.41 50.50
CA LEU A 14 13.92 -29.95 50.44
C LEU A 14 12.58 -29.39 49.90
N PRO A 15 12.12 -28.21 50.35
CA PRO A 15 10.88 -27.62 49.87
C PRO A 15 11.06 -27.03 48.46
N GLN A 16 10.15 -27.36 47.54
CA GLN A 16 10.06 -26.73 46.23
C GLN A 16 9.67 -25.26 46.37
N TRP A 17 10.60 -24.36 46.07
CA TRP A 17 10.29 -22.96 45.81
C TRP A 17 9.67 -22.87 44.41
N GLY A 18 8.36 -22.65 44.35
CA GLY A 18 7.66 -22.36 43.10
C GLY A 18 8.20 -21.07 42.49
N SER A 19 8.95 -21.20 41.40
CA SER A 19 9.33 -20.07 40.56
C SER A 19 8.06 -19.51 39.92
N ARG A 20 7.53 -18.41 40.49
CA ARG A 20 6.57 -17.56 39.79
C ARG A 20 7.31 -16.98 38.59
N VAL A 21 7.13 -17.62 37.44
CA VAL A 21 7.49 -17.05 36.14
C VAL A 21 6.65 -15.80 35.96
N PHE A 22 7.25 -14.64 36.23
CA PHE A 22 6.75 -13.36 35.75
C PHE A 22 6.79 -13.44 34.22
N ARG A 23 5.65 -13.78 33.59
CA ARG A 23 5.42 -13.43 32.20
C ARG A 23 5.15 -11.93 32.18
N PRO A 24 6.03 -11.09 31.61
CA PRO A 24 5.60 -9.76 31.27
C PRO A 24 4.53 -9.95 30.20
N VAL A 25 3.28 -9.62 30.54
CA VAL A 25 2.29 -9.32 29.52
C VAL A 25 2.78 -8.03 28.88
N LEU A 26 3.64 -8.17 27.86
CA LEU A 26 3.82 -7.13 26.87
C LEU A 26 2.46 -6.96 26.22
N LEU A 27 1.66 -6.06 26.79
CA LEU A 27 0.57 -5.40 26.09
C LEU A 27 1.24 -4.68 24.92
N THR A 28 1.42 -5.40 23.80
CA THR A 28 1.65 -4.77 22.51
C THR A 28 0.41 -3.92 22.25
N ARG A 29 0.47 -2.65 22.67
CA ARG A 29 -0.52 -1.65 22.30
C ARG A 29 -0.51 -1.56 20.79
N ARG A 30 -1.45 -2.25 20.14
CA ARG A 30 -1.76 -2.02 18.72
C ARG A 30 -2.28 -0.59 18.64
N ASN A 31 -1.52 0.33 18.04
CA ASN A 31 -1.94 1.73 17.93
C ASN A 31 -3.13 1.90 16.99
N PHE A 32 -3.25 1.06 15.96
CA PHE A 32 -4.38 1.03 15.03
C PHE A 32 -4.84 -0.42 14.82
N SER A 33 -6.16 -0.62 14.69
CA SER A 33 -6.76 -1.93 14.42
C SER A 33 -7.07 -2.16 12.94
N ASN A 34 -7.18 -1.09 12.16
CA ASN A 34 -7.64 -1.11 10.77
C ASN A 34 -6.54 -0.60 9.83
N TYR A 35 -6.61 -0.96 8.55
CA TYR A 35 -5.67 -0.49 7.55
C TYR A 35 -5.94 0.98 7.19
N LEU A 36 -7.20 1.36 6.99
CA LEU A 36 -7.61 2.76 6.98
C LEU A 36 -7.70 3.34 8.40
N VAL A 37 -7.14 4.54 8.57
CA VAL A 37 -7.11 5.27 9.85
C VAL A 37 -7.74 6.64 9.64
N SER A 38 -8.60 7.06 10.57
CA SER A 38 -9.23 8.37 10.56
C SER A 38 -8.27 9.48 11.02
N PRO A 39 -8.51 10.75 10.66
CA PRO A 39 -7.69 11.86 11.13
C PRO A 39 -7.58 11.95 12.67
N LYS A 40 -8.71 11.77 13.37
CA LYS A 40 -8.75 11.74 14.83
C LYS A 40 -7.89 10.62 15.43
N GLU A 41 -7.96 9.40 14.90
CA GLU A 41 -7.16 8.28 15.40
C GLU A 41 -5.65 8.56 15.25
N LEU A 42 -5.24 9.10 14.09
CA LEU A 42 -3.84 9.46 13.87
C LEU A 42 -3.40 10.59 14.81
N ASP A 43 -4.19 11.65 14.98
CA ASP A 43 -3.89 12.75 15.88
C ASP A 43 -3.71 12.28 17.34
N GLU A 44 -4.60 11.40 17.81
CA GLU A 44 -4.46 10.78 19.13
C GLU A 44 -3.18 9.95 19.24
N ALA A 45 -2.82 9.19 18.20
CA ALA A 45 -1.61 8.39 18.18
C ALA A 45 -0.33 9.25 18.20
N LEU A 46 -0.33 10.38 17.50
CA LEU A 46 0.79 11.33 17.48
C LEU A 46 0.96 12.05 18.83
N LYS A 47 -0.13 12.33 19.53
CA LYS A 47 -0.12 12.93 20.88
C LYS A 47 0.37 11.95 21.96
N LYS A 48 -0.02 10.67 21.87
CA LYS A 48 0.33 9.64 22.85
C LYS A 48 1.84 9.33 22.88
N ASN A 49 2.51 9.36 21.72
CA ASN A 49 3.93 9.04 21.58
C ASN A 49 4.68 10.16 20.81
N PRO A 50 4.99 11.31 21.44
CA PRO A 50 5.77 12.33 20.77
C PRO A 50 7.16 11.76 20.39
N PRO A 51 7.61 11.91 19.13
CA PRO A 51 8.92 11.42 18.71
C PRO A 51 10.03 12.00 19.61
N SER A 52 10.74 11.12 20.32
CA SER A 52 11.92 11.44 21.12
C SER A 52 13.14 10.73 20.51
N PRO A 53 14.28 11.42 20.32
CA PRO A 53 15.51 10.80 19.81
C PRO A 53 16.04 9.64 20.66
N ILE A 54 15.66 9.60 21.94
CA ILE A 54 16.21 8.68 22.96
C ILE A 54 15.25 7.51 23.22
N SER A 55 13.99 7.62 22.82
CA SER A 55 12.99 6.58 23.13
C SER A 55 13.11 5.39 22.17
N PRO A 56 13.24 4.15 22.70
CA PRO A 56 13.20 2.93 21.89
C PRO A 56 11.76 2.55 21.50
N GLU A 57 10.74 3.26 21.99
CA GLU A 57 9.34 2.95 21.69
C GLU A 57 9.05 3.10 20.18
N PRO A 58 8.19 2.24 19.60
CA PRO A 58 7.72 2.39 18.23
C PRO A 58 7.10 3.77 18.00
N ARG A 59 7.60 4.48 16.98
CA ARG A 59 7.08 5.80 16.60
C ARG A 59 5.92 5.63 15.63
N THR A 60 5.00 6.60 15.66
CA THR A 60 4.03 6.78 14.57
C THR A 60 4.58 7.84 13.64
N ILE A 61 4.82 7.48 12.38
CA ILE A 61 5.42 8.34 11.36
C ILE A 61 4.38 8.64 10.28
N PRO A 62 3.87 9.88 10.20
CA PRO A 62 3.10 10.33 9.05
C PRO A 62 4.02 10.40 7.82
N LEU A 63 3.63 9.74 6.74
CA LEU A 63 4.41 9.68 5.51
C LEU A 63 3.58 10.27 4.36
N CYS A 64 3.90 11.50 3.95
CA CYS A 64 3.30 12.13 2.80
C CYS A 64 3.81 11.46 1.53
N ALA A 65 2.90 10.96 0.71
CA ALA A 65 3.16 10.30 -0.56
C ALA A 65 2.54 11.05 -1.74
N SER A 66 2.23 12.35 -1.55
CA SER A 66 1.61 13.18 -2.58
C SER A 66 2.40 13.12 -3.88
N TRP A 67 1.74 12.68 -4.92
CA TRP A 67 2.26 12.65 -6.27
C TRP A 67 1.18 13.12 -7.24
N PHE A 68 1.56 13.91 -8.22
CA PHE A 68 0.63 14.49 -9.19
C PHE A 68 1.01 14.00 -10.59
N LEU A 69 0.01 13.92 -11.48
CA LEU A 69 0.26 13.57 -12.87
C LEU A 69 1.19 14.61 -13.53
N PRO A 70 2.00 14.23 -14.53
CA PRO A 70 2.92 15.17 -15.18
C PRO A 70 2.28 16.40 -15.85
N ASN A 71 0.98 16.32 -16.17
CA ASN A 71 0.20 17.42 -16.73
C ASN A 71 -0.48 18.29 -15.67
N ASP A 72 -0.33 17.96 -14.39
CA ASP A 72 -0.72 18.80 -13.27
C ASP A 72 0.46 19.74 -12.95
N GLY A 73 0.19 21.06 -12.89
CA GLY A 73 1.25 22.05 -12.63
C GLY A 73 1.80 22.03 -11.20
N ARG A 74 1.25 21.16 -10.33
CA ARG A 74 1.65 21.03 -8.93
C ARG A 74 2.67 19.90 -8.76
N SER A 75 3.50 20.03 -7.72
CA SER A 75 4.47 19.01 -7.34
C SER A 75 4.18 18.48 -5.94
N GLY A 76 4.35 17.17 -5.75
CA GLY A 76 4.21 16.51 -4.45
C GLY A 76 5.00 17.20 -3.34
N ILE A 77 6.28 17.48 -3.60
CA ILE A 77 7.15 18.11 -2.60
C ILE A 77 6.75 19.56 -2.32
N GLN A 78 6.21 20.28 -3.32
CA GLN A 78 5.75 21.64 -3.13
C GLN A 78 4.53 21.66 -2.21
N THR A 79 3.52 20.84 -2.48
CA THR A 79 2.32 20.74 -1.62
C THR A 79 2.68 20.31 -0.19
N PHE A 80 3.65 19.42 -0.03
CA PHE A 80 4.18 19.03 1.27
C PHE A 80 4.87 20.18 2.03
N ARG A 81 5.59 21.07 1.33
CA ARG A 81 6.17 22.27 1.95
C ARG A 81 5.09 23.29 2.34
N GLU A 82 4.03 23.39 1.56
CA GLU A 82 2.93 24.32 1.78
C GLU A 82 2.06 23.91 2.97
N GLN A 83 1.67 22.63 3.07
CA GLN A 83 0.86 22.12 4.18
C GLN A 83 1.08 20.62 4.39
N ARG A 84 1.47 20.22 5.60
CA ARG A 84 1.70 18.81 5.97
C ARG A 84 1.35 18.53 7.44
N ILE A 85 1.21 17.24 7.77
CA ILE A 85 1.08 16.79 9.16
C ILE A 85 2.41 17.05 9.91
N PRO A 86 2.37 17.50 11.18
CA PRO A 86 3.58 17.78 11.92
C PRO A 86 4.56 16.61 11.99
N LYS A 87 5.85 16.90 11.79
CA LYS A 87 6.93 15.89 11.77
C LYS A 87 6.76 14.80 10.70
N ALA A 88 5.95 15.02 9.67
CA ALA A 88 5.83 14.08 8.57
C ALA A 88 7.14 13.90 7.80
N ARG A 89 7.23 12.83 7.02
CA ARG A 89 8.27 12.58 6.02
C ARG A 89 7.66 12.64 4.63
N PHE A 90 8.47 12.92 3.61
CA PHE A 90 8.02 12.91 2.23
C PHE A 90 8.59 11.72 1.49
N PHE A 91 7.72 10.82 1.04
CA PHE A 91 8.07 9.73 0.16
C PHE A 91 7.96 10.19 -1.30
N ASP A 92 9.10 10.32 -1.96
CA ASP A 92 9.15 10.72 -3.36
C ASP A 92 8.91 9.50 -4.27
N LEU A 93 7.66 9.34 -4.71
CA LEU A 93 7.23 8.20 -5.54
C LEU A 93 7.96 8.13 -6.89
N ASP A 94 8.53 9.22 -7.39
CA ASP A 94 9.34 9.21 -8.62
C ASP A 94 10.79 8.78 -8.39
N LYS A 95 11.28 8.88 -7.14
CA LYS A 95 12.66 8.47 -6.80
C LYS A 95 12.75 7.03 -6.31
N VAL A 96 11.71 6.54 -5.64
CA VAL A 96 11.69 5.20 -5.03
C VAL A 96 11.03 4.19 -5.98
N ILE A 97 11.69 3.93 -7.10
CA ILE A 97 11.23 3.08 -8.21
C ILE A 97 12.38 2.21 -8.74
N ASP A 98 12.09 1.21 -9.57
CA ASP A 98 13.14 0.55 -10.38
C ASP A 98 13.58 1.46 -11.54
N LYS A 99 14.71 2.14 -11.34
CA LYS A 99 15.32 3.05 -12.32
C LYS A 99 15.83 2.35 -13.59
N ARG A 100 15.88 1.02 -13.61
CA ARG A 100 16.27 0.23 -14.80
C ARG A 100 15.08 -0.08 -15.70
N SER A 101 13.86 -0.01 -15.16
CA SER A 101 12.67 -0.25 -15.95
C SER A 101 12.42 0.92 -16.90
N PRO A 102 12.06 0.67 -18.16
CA PRO A 102 11.52 1.71 -19.03
C PRO A 102 10.10 2.13 -18.64
N TYR A 103 9.45 1.35 -17.77
CA TYR A 103 8.09 1.60 -17.31
C TYR A 103 8.07 2.42 -16.02
N PRO A 104 7.07 3.28 -15.84
CA PRO A 104 7.01 4.24 -14.75
C PRO A 104 6.47 3.59 -13.47
N HIS A 105 6.94 4.09 -12.33
CA HIS A 105 6.50 3.71 -10.97
C HIS A 105 6.66 2.23 -10.61
N MET A 106 7.41 1.44 -11.39
CA MET A 106 7.74 0.06 -11.05
C MET A 106 8.38 -0.02 -9.67
N LEU A 107 8.01 -1.03 -8.90
CA LEU A 107 8.59 -1.30 -7.58
C LEU A 107 10.12 -1.29 -7.66
N PRO A 108 10.82 -0.63 -6.72
CA PRO A 108 12.28 -0.71 -6.65
C PRO A 108 12.75 -2.14 -6.34
N ASP A 109 14.05 -2.39 -6.39
CA ASP A 109 14.58 -3.60 -5.76
C ASP A 109 14.61 -3.47 -4.21
N ALA A 110 14.81 -4.59 -3.52
CA ALA A 110 14.82 -4.62 -2.04
C ALA A 110 15.88 -3.70 -1.43
N LYS A 111 17.02 -3.50 -2.12
CA LYS A 111 18.09 -2.62 -1.64
C LYS A 111 17.70 -1.15 -1.80
N GLY A 112 17.12 -0.78 -2.93
CA GLY A 112 16.60 0.55 -3.21
C GLY A 112 15.48 0.95 -2.25
N PHE A 113 14.57 0.03 -1.95
CA PHE A 113 13.55 0.24 -0.92
C PHE A 113 14.18 0.45 0.47
N ALA A 114 15.10 -0.42 0.89
CA ALA A 114 15.76 -0.31 2.19
C ALA A 114 16.55 1.00 2.33
N ALA A 115 17.23 1.44 1.26
CA ALA A 115 17.93 2.72 1.21
C ALA A 115 16.95 3.89 1.39
N ALA A 116 15.83 3.90 0.66
CA ALA A 116 14.81 4.94 0.80
C ALA A 116 14.22 5.00 2.23
N MET A 117 13.91 3.85 2.84
CA MET A 117 13.43 3.82 4.23
C MET A 117 14.47 4.35 5.21
N SER A 118 15.75 4.02 4.96
CA SER A 118 16.86 4.49 5.78
C SER A 118 17.05 6.00 5.70
N GLU A 119 16.96 6.58 4.50
CA GLU A 119 17.03 8.04 4.26
C GLU A 119 15.84 8.78 4.90
N LEU A 120 14.67 8.16 4.94
CA LEU A 120 13.49 8.71 5.62
C LEU A 120 13.55 8.54 7.15
N GLY A 121 14.61 7.93 7.68
CA GLY A 121 14.78 7.65 9.10
C GLY A 121 13.69 6.74 9.67
N ILE A 122 13.11 5.88 8.84
CA ILE A 122 12.05 4.93 9.21
C ILE A 122 12.72 3.63 9.68
N ARG A 123 12.32 3.14 10.86
CA ARG A 123 12.75 1.85 11.41
C ARG A 123 11.73 0.76 11.10
N LYS A 124 12.14 -0.50 11.16
CA LYS A 124 11.27 -1.65 10.81
C LYS A 124 10.05 -1.77 11.72
N GLU A 125 10.19 -1.34 12.97
CA GLU A 125 9.19 -1.43 14.04
C GLU A 125 8.26 -0.22 14.14
N ASP A 126 8.57 0.87 13.42
CA ASP A 126 7.74 2.07 13.39
C ASP A 126 6.37 1.76 12.76
N THR A 127 5.38 2.55 13.15
CA THR A 127 4.04 2.55 12.52
C THR A 127 4.02 3.66 11.49
N VAL A 128 3.84 3.31 10.23
CA VAL A 128 3.82 4.27 9.12
C VAL A 128 2.38 4.50 8.70
N VAL A 129 1.95 5.77 8.73
CA VAL A 129 0.62 6.18 8.27
C VAL A 129 0.79 7.07 7.04
N VAL A 130 0.45 6.53 5.88
CA VAL A 130 0.68 7.15 4.57
C VAL A 130 -0.50 8.04 4.19
N TYR A 131 -0.25 9.21 3.62
CA TYR A 131 -1.29 10.17 3.23
C TYR A 131 -0.89 10.99 1.98
N ASP A 132 -1.86 11.58 1.30
CA ASP A 132 -1.67 12.47 0.13
C ASP A 132 -1.90 13.95 0.48
N SER A 133 -1.98 14.84 -0.51
CA SER A 133 -2.25 16.25 -0.28
C SER A 133 -3.74 16.51 -0.02
N LYS A 134 -4.05 17.70 0.50
CA LYS A 134 -5.42 18.15 0.77
C LYS A 134 -6.27 18.16 -0.50
N GLU A 135 -5.68 18.53 -1.63
CA GLU A 135 -6.36 18.68 -2.91
C GLU A 135 -6.64 17.32 -3.57
N LEU A 136 -5.75 16.35 -3.37
CA LEU A 136 -5.90 14.99 -3.90
C LEU A 136 -6.90 14.18 -3.08
N GLY A 137 -6.85 14.30 -1.75
CA GLY A 137 -7.57 13.41 -0.84
C GLY A 137 -6.91 12.03 -0.79
N ILE A 138 -7.32 11.13 -1.70
CA ILE A 138 -6.72 9.79 -1.87
C ILE A 138 -6.32 9.62 -3.34
N PHE A 139 -5.04 9.34 -3.58
CA PHE A 139 -4.50 9.10 -4.91
C PHE A 139 -3.27 8.19 -4.91
N SER A 140 -2.14 8.67 -4.37
CA SER A 140 -0.83 8.00 -4.41
C SER A 140 -0.44 7.35 -3.08
N ALA A 141 -1.05 7.73 -1.96
CA ALA A 141 -0.80 7.12 -0.66
C ALA A 141 -1.09 5.62 -0.63
N PRO A 142 -2.19 5.10 -1.21
CA PRO A 142 -2.40 3.65 -1.32
C PRO A 142 -1.27 2.93 -2.04
N ARG A 143 -0.66 3.55 -3.06
CA ARG A 143 0.50 2.96 -3.77
C ARG A 143 1.71 2.81 -2.85
N VAL A 144 2.06 3.85 -2.10
CA VAL A 144 3.18 3.79 -1.16
C VAL A 144 2.90 2.83 0.00
N GLY A 145 1.66 2.81 0.51
CA GLY A 145 1.22 1.84 1.50
C GLY A 145 1.33 0.39 1.02
N TRP A 146 0.83 0.11 -0.19
CA TRP A 146 0.97 -1.20 -0.82
C TRP A 146 2.44 -1.59 -1.00
N THR A 147 3.28 -0.68 -1.49
CA THR A 147 4.74 -0.88 -1.61
C THR A 147 5.36 -1.27 -0.27
N LEU A 148 5.08 -0.53 0.80
CA LEU A 148 5.58 -0.84 2.15
C LEU A 148 5.17 -2.26 2.60
N GLN A 149 3.92 -2.66 2.34
CA GLN A 149 3.43 -4.01 2.66
C GLN A 149 4.11 -5.09 1.81
N VAL A 150 4.31 -4.88 0.50
CA VAL A 150 5.02 -5.82 -0.39
C VAL A 150 6.47 -6.06 0.06
N PHE A 151 7.11 -5.04 0.62
CA PHE A 151 8.42 -5.15 1.28
C PHE A 151 8.34 -5.58 2.76
N GLY A 152 7.19 -6.10 3.18
CA GLY A 152 6.95 -6.70 4.48
C GLY A 152 7.04 -5.74 5.66
N HIS A 153 6.87 -4.43 5.47
CA HIS A 153 6.81 -3.48 6.58
C HIS A 153 5.57 -3.79 7.44
N PRO A 154 5.71 -4.04 8.75
CA PRO A 154 4.68 -4.74 9.52
C PRO A 154 3.49 -3.86 9.94
N LYS A 155 3.67 -2.54 10.04
CA LYS A 155 2.67 -1.61 10.57
C LYS A 155 2.46 -0.47 9.60
N VAL A 156 1.70 -0.75 8.55
CA VAL A 156 1.39 0.21 7.48
C VAL A 156 -0.10 0.51 7.53
N HIS A 157 -0.44 1.80 7.47
CA HIS A 157 -1.82 2.28 7.43
C HIS A 157 -1.95 3.41 6.42
N ILE A 158 -3.17 3.65 5.93
CA ILE A 158 -3.50 4.79 5.08
C ILE A 158 -4.39 5.75 5.87
N LEU A 159 -4.02 7.02 5.91
CA LEU A 159 -4.91 8.07 6.44
C LEU A 159 -6.08 8.26 5.48
N ASN A 160 -7.31 8.24 5.99
CA ASN A 160 -8.53 8.48 5.22
C ASN A 160 -9.22 9.77 5.69
N ASN A 161 -8.79 10.96 5.27
CA ASN A 161 -7.64 11.32 4.44
C ASN A 161 -7.06 12.67 4.93
N PHE A 162 -6.03 13.20 4.28
CA PHE A 162 -5.45 14.48 4.72
C PHE A 162 -6.33 15.69 4.43
N LYS A 163 -7.24 15.60 3.46
CA LYS A 163 -8.26 16.64 3.24
C LYS A 163 -9.14 16.80 4.48
N LEU A 164 -9.66 15.68 5.01
CA LEU A 164 -10.43 15.67 6.25
C LEU A 164 -9.60 16.11 7.46
N TRP A 165 -8.33 15.72 7.55
CA TRP A 165 -7.42 16.24 8.60
C TRP A 165 -7.40 17.77 8.64
N VAL A 166 -7.27 18.43 7.49
CA VAL A 166 -7.25 19.89 7.41
C VAL A 166 -8.63 20.49 7.70
N GLU A 167 -9.70 19.88 7.20
CA GLU A 167 -11.09 20.35 7.38
C GLU A 167 -11.56 20.22 8.83
N GLU A 168 -11.08 19.21 9.55
CA GLU A 168 -11.29 19.04 11.00
C GLU A 168 -10.47 20.01 11.85
N GLY A 169 -9.60 20.82 11.24
CA GLY A 169 -8.76 21.80 11.94
C GLY A 169 -7.64 21.16 12.76
N LEU A 170 -7.22 19.95 12.41
CA LEU A 170 -6.11 19.26 13.08
C LEU A 170 -4.76 19.94 12.74
N PRO A 171 -3.74 19.79 13.61
CA PRO A 171 -2.48 20.51 13.46
C PRO A 171 -1.81 20.28 12.10
N THR A 172 -1.35 21.35 11.46
CA THR A 172 -0.51 21.30 10.24
C THR A 172 0.71 22.20 10.38
N GLU A 173 1.77 21.88 9.65
CA GLU A 173 2.98 22.69 9.53
C GLU A 173 3.27 23.04 8.07
N SER A 174 4.09 24.07 7.86
CA SER A 174 4.56 24.53 6.56
C SER A 174 6.02 24.98 6.64
N GLY A 175 6.64 25.21 5.49
CA GLY A 175 8.03 25.68 5.39
C GLY A 175 9.05 24.55 5.20
N GLU A 176 10.30 24.83 5.54
CA GLU A 176 11.44 23.95 5.29
C GLU A 176 11.30 22.58 5.95
N LEU A 177 11.94 21.60 5.32
CA LEU A 177 11.90 20.21 5.77
C LEU A 177 12.85 20.01 6.95
N TYR A 178 12.46 19.15 7.87
CA TYR A 178 13.37 18.71 8.93
C TYR A 178 14.53 17.93 8.33
N SER A 179 15.72 18.13 8.90
CA SER A 179 16.79 17.13 8.75
C SER A 179 16.34 15.87 9.47
N VAL A 180 16.37 14.75 8.74
CA VAL A 180 16.01 13.45 9.28
C VAL A 180 17.27 12.64 9.42
N GLU A 181 17.57 12.19 10.63
CA GLU A 181 18.69 11.30 10.85
C GLU A 181 18.41 9.96 10.16
N CYS A 182 19.31 9.58 9.25
CA CYS A 182 19.24 8.28 8.63
C CYS A 182 19.36 7.19 9.70
N CYS A 183 18.56 6.13 9.57
CA CYS A 183 18.68 4.95 10.43
C CYS A 183 18.78 3.68 9.57
N PRO A 184 19.50 2.63 10.01
CA PRO A 184 19.56 1.39 9.25
C PRO A 184 18.16 0.76 9.09
N TYR A 185 17.76 0.48 7.85
CA TYR A 185 16.61 -0.37 7.55
C TYR A 185 17.09 -1.71 6.95
N PRO A 186 16.63 -2.87 7.46
CA PRO A 186 17.08 -4.16 6.96
C PRO A 186 16.61 -4.40 5.52
N ILE A 187 17.43 -5.06 4.70
CA ILE A 187 17.01 -5.48 3.36
C ILE A 187 15.81 -6.45 3.52
N PRO A 188 14.61 -6.10 3.04
CA PRO A 188 13.42 -6.91 3.24
C PRO A 188 13.41 -8.14 2.35
N ASN A 189 12.64 -9.15 2.77
CA ASN A 189 12.16 -10.17 1.85
C ASN A 189 10.92 -9.63 1.12
N VAL A 190 10.89 -9.73 -0.20
CA VAL A 190 9.81 -9.17 -1.03
C VAL A 190 8.71 -10.20 -1.18
N GLU A 191 7.48 -9.82 -0.90
CA GLU A 191 6.30 -10.63 -1.13
C GLU A 191 5.89 -10.57 -2.61
N SER A 192 6.66 -11.26 -3.45
CA SER A 192 6.48 -11.23 -4.91
C SER A 192 5.13 -11.77 -5.38
N THR A 193 4.45 -12.59 -4.58
CA THR A 193 3.12 -13.14 -4.88
C THR A 193 2.04 -12.07 -5.01
N ARG A 194 2.24 -10.87 -4.42
CA ARG A 194 1.30 -9.74 -4.54
C ARG A 194 1.46 -8.94 -5.83
N VAL A 195 2.47 -9.25 -6.62
CA VAL A 195 2.82 -8.52 -7.86
C VAL A 195 2.63 -9.45 -9.04
N VAL A 196 1.84 -9.02 -10.02
CA VAL A 196 1.67 -9.75 -11.28
C VAL A 196 2.57 -9.14 -12.33
N ASN A 197 3.25 -9.98 -13.12
CA ASN A 197 4.07 -9.54 -14.23
C ASN A 197 3.28 -9.55 -15.55
N PHE A 198 3.82 -8.90 -16.57
CA PHE A 198 3.19 -8.81 -17.89
C PHE A 198 2.87 -10.15 -18.55
N GLU A 199 3.75 -11.16 -18.45
CA GLU A 199 3.53 -12.43 -19.16
C GLU A 199 2.32 -13.17 -18.59
N GLU A 200 2.17 -13.18 -17.27
CA GLU A 200 1.00 -13.78 -16.63
C GLU A 200 -0.30 -13.04 -17.00
N VAL A 201 -0.29 -11.71 -16.99
CA VAL A 201 -1.48 -10.92 -17.42
C VAL A 201 -1.81 -11.18 -18.88
N LYS A 202 -0.79 -11.37 -19.72
CA LYS A 202 -0.95 -11.67 -21.14
C LYS A 202 -1.52 -13.07 -21.36
N GLU A 203 -1.08 -14.07 -20.60
CA GLU A 203 -1.67 -15.41 -20.62
C GLU A 203 -3.16 -15.36 -20.22
N ILE A 204 -3.49 -14.68 -19.12
CA ILE A 204 -4.88 -14.47 -18.67
C ILE A 204 -5.73 -13.81 -19.76
N ALA A 205 -5.21 -12.75 -20.40
CA ALA A 205 -5.91 -12.05 -21.47
C ALA A 205 -6.10 -12.91 -22.72
N ASN A 206 -5.12 -13.74 -23.06
CA ASN A 206 -5.24 -14.68 -24.18
C ASN A 206 -6.27 -15.78 -23.91
N ASP A 207 -6.42 -16.20 -22.65
CA ASP A 207 -7.33 -17.25 -22.23
C ASP A 207 -8.73 -16.76 -21.89
N TYR A 208 -8.97 -15.45 -21.98
CA TYR A 208 -10.28 -14.87 -21.81
C TYR A 208 -11.33 -15.54 -22.72
N ASN A 209 -12.46 -15.96 -22.14
CA ASN A 209 -13.55 -16.70 -22.77
C ASN A 209 -13.19 -18.09 -23.35
N LYS A 210 -12.01 -18.65 -23.02
CA LYS A 210 -11.72 -20.06 -23.33
C LYS A 210 -12.28 -20.99 -22.26
N GLU A 211 -12.71 -22.17 -22.68
CA GLU A 211 -13.12 -23.24 -21.77
C GLU A 211 -11.95 -23.65 -20.87
N GLY A 212 -12.18 -23.75 -19.56
CA GLY A 212 -11.16 -24.13 -18.57
C GLY A 212 -10.30 -22.98 -18.02
N ALA A 213 -10.55 -21.72 -18.40
CA ALA A 213 -9.86 -20.57 -17.82
C ALA A 213 -10.12 -20.43 -16.31
N GLU A 214 -9.12 -19.99 -15.54
CA GLU A 214 -9.18 -19.86 -14.08
C GLU A 214 -10.19 -18.83 -13.56
N GLY A 215 -10.72 -17.99 -14.45
CA GLY A 215 -11.68 -16.94 -14.12
C GLY A 215 -11.06 -15.72 -13.42
N VAL A 216 -9.76 -15.48 -13.58
CA VAL A 216 -9.08 -14.30 -13.01
C VAL A 216 -9.70 -13.01 -13.54
N GLN A 217 -9.99 -12.07 -12.64
CA GLN A 217 -10.65 -10.81 -12.96
C GLN A 217 -9.64 -9.66 -12.91
N ILE A 218 -9.51 -8.92 -14.01
CA ILE A 218 -8.62 -7.76 -14.09
C ILE A 218 -9.44 -6.49 -13.91
N LEU A 219 -9.21 -5.72 -12.85
CA LEU A 219 -9.88 -4.45 -12.60
C LEU A 219 -8.99 -3.29 -13.07
N ASP A 220 -9.53 -2.38 -13.88
CA ASP A 220 -8.81 -1.21 -14.37
C ASP A 220 -9.34 0.07 -13.73
N ALA A 221 -8.46 0.75 -12.99
CA ALA A 221 -8.76 1.97 -12.22
C ALA A 221 -8.75 3.27 -13.05
N ARG A 222 -8.43 3.21 -14.35
CA ARG A 222 -8.38 4.40 -15.21
C ARG A 222 -9.78 4.97 -15.47
N PRO A 223 -9.88 6.27 -15.79
CA PRO A 223 -11.12 6.87 -16.27
C PRO A 223 -11.71 6.13 -17.49
N LYS A 224 -13.04 6.04 -17.55
CA LYS A 224 -13.77 5.30 -18.60
C LYS A 224 -13.34 5.66 -20.03
N GLY A 225 -13.11 6.94 -20.33
CA GLY A 225 -12.68 7.36 -21.67
C GLY A 225 -11.34 6.73 -22.08
N ARG A 226 -10.38 6.62 -21.16
CA ARG A 226 -9.07 5.99 -21.42
C ARG A 226 -9.20 4.47 -21.61
N PHE A 227 -10.03 3.84 -20.79
CA PHE A 227 -10.32 2.42 -20.86
C PHE A 227 -11.03 2.02 -22.17
N THR A 228 -12.04 2.77 -22.58
CA THR A 228 -12.79 2.51 -23.82
C THR A 228 -12.02 2.88 -25.09
N GLY A 229 -11.00 3.74 -24.95
CA GLY A 229 -10.20 4.23 -26.07
C GLY A 229 -10.66 5.58 -26.62
N GLU A 230 -11.75 6.16 -26.08
CA GLU A 230 -12.31 7.46 -26.47
C GLU A 230 -11.40 8.65 -26.10
N ALA A 231 -10.64 8.53 -25.01
CA ALA A 231 -9.72 9.55 -24.53
C ALA A 231 -8.26 9.07 -24.64
N PRO A 232 -7.30 9.97 -24.92
CA PRO A 232 -5.89 9.61 -25.00
C PRO A 232 -5.32 9.25 -23.63
N GLU A 233 -4.26 8.45 -23.64
CA GLU A 233 -3.41 8.27 -22.45
C GLU A 233 -2.60 9.57 -22.18
N PRO A 234 -2.27 9.89 -20.91
CA PRO A 234 -1.45 11.06 -20.59
C PRO A 234 -0.05 11.04 -21.20
N ARG A 235 0.45 9.84 -21.55
CA ARG A 235 1.74 9.66 -22.22
C ARG A 235 1.55 9.71 -23.73
N GLU A 236 2.28 10.62 -24.35
CA GLU A 236 2.28 10.79 -25.80
C GLU A 236 2.67 9.47 -26.51
N GLY A 237 1.97 9.16 -27.60
CA GLY A 237 2.23 7.97 -28.43
C GLY A 237 1.72 6.64 -27.88
N LEU A 238 1.23 6.57 -26.63
CA LEU A 238 0.69 5.34 -26.05
C LEU A 238 -0.76 5.11 -26.50
N SER A 239 -1.08 3.91 -27.01
CA SER A 239 -2.47 3.58 -27.37
C SER A 239 -3.36 3.55 -26.12
N SER A 240 -4.54 4.15 -26.21
CA SER A 240 -5.66 3.94 -25.29
C SER A 240 -6.39 2.62 -25.58
N GLY A 241 -7.36 2.24 -24.73
CA GLY A 241 -8.05 0.96 -24.77
C GLY A 241 -7.89 0.17 -23.47
N HIS A 242 -8.23 -1.12 -23.49
CA HIS A 242 -8.17 -2.01 -22.34
C HIS A 242 -7.77 -3.44 -22.69
N MET A 243 -7.45 -4.23 -21.65
CA MET A 243 -7.12 -5.66 -21.75
C MET A 243 -8.40 -6.48 -21.98
N PRO A 244 -8.37 -7.56 -22.79
CA PRO A 244 -9.47 -8.51 -22.90
C PRO A 244 -10.00 -8.95 -21.52
N GLY A 245 -11.32 -8.91 -21.35
CA GLY A 245 -11.98 -9.32 -20.11
C GLY A 245 -11.82 -8.39 -18.90
N SER A 246 -11.06 -7.31 -19.01
CA SER A 246 -10.90 -6.37 -17.89
C SER A 246 -12.18 -5.58 -17.60
N ILE A 247 -12.39 -5.25 -16.32
CA ILE A 247 -13.56 -4.55 -15.79
C ILE A 247 -13.16 -3.13 -15.41
N ASN A 248 -13.82 -2.11 -15.97
CA ASN A 248 -13.53 -0.73 -15.62
C ASN A 248 -14.23 -0.28 -14.33
N ILE A 249 -13.42 0.01 -13.32
CA ILE A 249 -13.84 0.61 -12.05
C ILE A 249 -12.93 1.82 -11.81
N PRO A 250 -13.25 3.01 -12.37
CA PRO A 250 -12.45 4.20 -12.14
C PRO A 250 -12.21 4.42 -10.64
N PHE A 251 -10.97 4.75 -10.23
CA PHE A 251 -10.64 4.79 -8.79
C PHE A 251 -11.53 5.76 -7.98
N ASN A 252 -12.07 6.80 -8.61
CA ASN A 252 -12.98 7.74 -7.97
C ASN A 252 -14.36 7.14 -7.68
N ALA A 253 -14.68 5.96 -8.21
CA ALA A 253 -15.93 5.24 -7.91
C ALA A 253 -15.92 4.59 -6.52
N VAL A 254 -14.74 4.40 -5.91
CA VAL A 254 -14.60 3.87 -4.54
C VAL A 254 -14.36 4.96 -3.50
N LEU A 255 -14.42 6.23 -3.93
CA LEU A 255 -14.22 7.40 -3.08
C LEU A 255 -15.49 8.25 -3.04
N ASP A 256 -15.76 8.86 -1.89
CA ASP A 256 -16.78 9.88 -1.74
C ASP A 256 -16.40 11.13 -2.57
N PRO A 257 -17.32 11.67 -3.40
CA PRO A 257 -17.00 12.73 -4.34
C PRO A 257 -16.65 14.06 -3.67
N GLU A 258 -17.13 14.32 -2.45
CA GLU A 258 -16.94 15.58 -1.74
C GLU A 258 -15.72 15.52 -0.81
N THR A 259 -15.71 14.55 0.09
CA THR A 259 -14.68 14.34 1.11
C THR A 259 -13.41 13.68 0.55
N LYS A 260 -13.51 13.02 -0.62
CA LYS A 260 -12.45 12.21 -1.23
C LYS A 260 -11.98 11.04 -0.35
N ALA A 261 -12.75 10.69 0.69
CA ALA A 261 -12.48 9.56 1.55
C ALA A 261 -12.94 8.27 0.87
N PHE A 262 -12.37 7.12 1.25
CA PHE A 262 -12.95 5.83 0.86
C PHE A 262 -14.40 5.72 1.33
N LEU A 263 -15.26 5.17 0.46
CA LEU A 263 -16.65 4.90 0.82
C LEU A 263 -16.72 3.90 2.00
N PRO A 264 -17.82 3.89 2.78
CA PRO A 264 -18.03 2.87 3.81
C PRO A 264 -18.04 1.46 3.21
N ARG A 265 -17.63 0.47 4.02
CA ARG A 265 -17.51 -0.95 3.63
C ARG A 265 -18.67 -1.47 2.77
N ASP A 266 -19.92 -1.26 3.20
CA ASP A 266 -21.08 -1.81 2.49
C ASP A 266 -21.31 -1.13 1.13
N GLN A 267 -20.96 0.16 1.01
CA GLN A 267 -21.00 0.86 -0.27
C GLN A 267 -19.86 0.40 -1.20
N LEU A 268 -18.66 0.17 -0.67
CA LEU A 268 -17.55 -0.39 -1.45
C LEU A 268 -17.91 -1.78 -2.01
N LYS A 269 -18.47 -2.66 -1.17
CA LYS A 269 -18.95 -3.98 -1.62
C LYS A 269 -19.94 -3.85 -2.77
N LYS A 270 -20.92 -2.96 -2.62
CA LYS A 270 -21.92 -2.69 -3.66
C LYS A 270 -21.30 -2.21 -4.97
N VAL A 271 -20.28 -1.33 -4.93
CA VAL A 271 -19.56 -0.89 -6.13
C VAL A 271 -18.94 -2.06 -6.89
N PHE A 272 -18.32 -3.01 -6.17
CA PHE A 272 -17.73 -4.20 -6.79
C PHE A 272 -18.78 -5.18 -7.32
N GLU A 273 -19.85 -5.43 -6.56
CA GLU A 273 -20.97 -6.30 -6.95
C GLU A 273 -21.69 -5.79 -8.20
N GLU A 274 -21.99 -4.50 -8.28
CA GLU A 274 -22.63 -3.87 -9.45
C GLU A 274 -21.77 -3.93 -10.71
N LYS A 275 -20.46 -4.07 -10.54
CA LYS A 275 -19.49 -4.25 -11.63
C LYS A 275 -19.26 -5.71 -12.01
N GLY A 276 -19.94 -6.64 -11.33
CA GLY A 276 -19.83 -8.08 -11.57
C GLY A 276 -18.55 -8.70 -11.04
N VAL A 277 -17.88 -8.07 -10.06
CA VAL A 277 -16.68 -8.64 -9.43
C VAL A 277 -17.08 -9.75 -8.48
N ASP A 278 -16.65 -10.98 -8.77
CA ASP A 278 -16.86 -12.14 -7.91
C ASP A 278 -15.69 -12.33 -6.93
N SER A 279 -15.97 -12.19 -5.63
CA SER A 279 -14.98 -12.40 -4.56
C SER A 279 -14.35 -13.80 -4.51
N LYS A 280 -14.92 -14.80 -5.19
CA LYS A 280 -14.42 -16.19 -5.20
C LYS A 280 -13.30 -16.42 -6.21
N HIS A 281 -13.19 -15.55 -7.21
CA HIS A 281 -12.16 -15.64 -8.23
C HIS A 281 -10.97 -14.72 -7.91
N PRO A 282 -9.75 -15.05 -8.33
CA PRO A 282 -8.60 -14.17 -8.15
C PRO A 282 -8.83 -12.80 -8.81
N ILE A 283 -8.30 -11.74 -8.20
CA ILE A 283 -8.48 -10.36 -8.64
C ILE A 283 -7.11 -9.73 -8.86
N ILE A 284 -6.94 -9.09 -10.01
CA ILE A 284 -5.77 -8.29 -10.37
C ILE A 284 -6.20 -6.84 -10.54
N SER A 285 -5.66 -5.95 -9.70
CA SER A 285 -5.84 -4.51 -9.89
C SER A 285 -4.78 -3.94 -10.84
N SER A 286 -5.21 -3.12 -11.80
CA SER A 286 -4.37 -2.44 -12.78
C SER A 286 -4.86 -1.00 -12.98
N CYS A 287 -4.04 -0.16 -13.60
CA CYS A 287 -4.44 1.17 -14.03
C CYS A 287 -3.54 1.66 -15.17
N GLY A 288 -3.11 2.93 -15.15
CA GLY A 288 -2.07 3.43 -16.05
C GLY A 288 -0.67 2.89 -15.74
N THR A 289 -0.31 2.84 -14.45
CA THR A 289 1.09 2.70 -13.97
C THR A 289 1.22 2.06 -12.59
N GLY A 290 0.23 1.27 -12.16
CA GLY A 290 0.22 0.65 -10.84
C GLY A 290 -0.12 1.57 -9.67
N VAL A 291 -0.23 2.90 -9.87
CA VAL A 291 -0.51 3.86 -8.78
C VAL A 291 -1.97 3.78 -8.31
N THR A 292 -2.92 4.18 -9.17
CA THR A 292 -4.35 4.14 -8.80
C THR A 292 -4.92 2.72 -8.74
N ALA A 293 -4.20 1.71 -9.23
CA ALA A 293 -4.53 0.30 -9.01
C ALA A 293 -4.52 -0.03 -7.51
N CYS A 294 -3.59 0.55 -6.75
CA CYS A 294 -3.53 0.36 -5.30
C CYS A 294 -4.68 1.03 -4.55
N VAL A 295 -5.36 2.01 -5.15
CA VAL A 295 -6.62 2.56 -4.60
C VAL A 295 -7.72 1.50 -4.65
N LEU A 296 -7.85 0.78 -5.77
CA LEU A 296 -8.78 -0.36 -5.85
C LEU A 296 -8.37 -1.49 -4.91
N GLU A 297 -7.08 -1.80 -4.80
CA GLU A 297 -6.58 -2.82 -3.86
C GLU A 297 -6.96 -2.48 -2.40
N THR A 298 -6.78 -1.24 -1.98
CA THR A 298 -7.20 -0.78 -0.65
C THR A 298 -8.71 -0.85 -0.48
N ALA A 299 -9.47 -0.45 -1.49
CA ALA A 299 -10.94 -0.54 -1.46
C ALA A 299 -11.43 -1.99 -1.38
N LEU A 300 -10.80 -2.93 -2.08
CA LEU A 300 -11.12 -4.36 -2.00
C LEU A 300 -10.85 -4.93 -0.61
N GLU A 301 -9.71 -4.57 -0.01
CA GLU A 301 -9.35 -4.97 1.36
C GLU A 301 -10.40 -4.47 2.37
N GLU A 302 -10.78 -3.20 2.29
CA GLU A 302 -11.73 -2.57 3.20
C GLU A 302 -13.17 -3.06 3.00
N ALA A 303 -13.53 -3.38 1.75
CA ALA A 303 -14.78 -4.04 1.41
C ALA A 303 -14.81 -5.50 1.90
N GLY A 304 -13.66 -6.14 2.11
CA GLY A 304 -13.56 -7.58 2.34
C GLY A 304 -13.92 -8.40 1.11
N VAL A 305 -13.56 -7.91 -0.09
CA VAL A 305 -13.76 -8.59 -1.37
C VAL A 305 -12.46 -9.26 -1.80
N GLY A 306 -12.50 -10.58 -2.00
CA GLY A 306 -11.29 -11.41 -2.19
C GLY A 306 -10.49 -11.59 -0.89
N SER A 307 -9.69 -12.65 -0.81
CA SER A 307 -8.72 -12.82 0.28
C SER A 307 -7.43 -12.06 -0.03
N HIS A 308 -6.56 -11.91 0.97
CA HIS A 308 -5.27 -11.26 0.78
C HIS A 308 -4.41 -11.99 -0.27
N GLU A 309 -4.47 -13.32 -0.28
CA GLU A 309 -3.73 -14.20 -1.18
C GLU A 309 -4.33 -14.24 -2.60
N SER A 310 -5.62 -13.90 -2.74
CA SER A 310 -6.31 -13.90 -4.04
C SER A 310 -6.29 -12.53 -4.74
N ARG A 311 -5.66 -11.51 -4.13
CA ARG A 311 -5.57 -10.16 -4.69
C ARG A 311 -4.14 -9.78 -5.00
N ARG A 312 -3.93 -9.24 -6.19
CA ARG A 312 -2.60 -8.86 -6.69
C ARG A 312 -2.69 -7.57 -7.49
N VAL A 313 -1.56 -6.89 -7.67
CA VAL A 313 -1.46 -5.69 -8.50
C VAL A 313 -0.57 -5.97 -9.71
N TYR A 314 -1.06 -5.63 -10.91
CA TYR A 314 -0.23 -5.61 -12.10
C TYR A 314 0.54 -4.28 -12.14
N ASP A 315 1.81 -4.35 -11.75
CA ASP A 315 2.65 -3.18 -11.49
C ASP A 315 2.91 -2.34 -12.75
N GLY A 316 3.32 -2.99 -13.84
CA GLY A 316 3.54 -2.34 -15.13
C GLY A 316 2.28 -1.74 -15.74
N SER A 317 1.11 -2.31 -15.40
CA SER A 317 -0.21 -1.75 -15.72
C SER A 317 -0.35 -1.45 -17.22
N TRP A 318 -1.24 -0.52 -17.60
CA TRP A 318 -1.50 -0.19 -19.00
C TRP A 318 -0.26 0.30 -19.76
N THR A 319 0.70 0.97 -19.10
CA THR A 319 1.88 1.50 -19.78
C THR A 319 2.79 0.38 -20.27
N GLU A 320 3.09 -0.61 -19.42
CA GLU A 320 3.83 -1.79 -19.87
C GLU A 320 3.01 -2.57 -20.91
N TRP A 321 1.72 -2.75 -20.67
CA TRP A 321 0.83 -3.48 -21.57
C TRP A 321 0.83 -2.92 -23.00
N ALA A 322 0.49 -1.64 -23.14
CA ALA A 322 0.33 -0.99 -24.43
C ALA A 322 1.66 -0.79 -25.18
N GLN A 323 2.81 -0.84 -24.49
CA GLN A 323 4.13 -0.81 -25.13
C GLN A 323 4.60 -2.20 -25.58
N ARG A 324 4.25 -3.26 -24.84
CA ARG A 324 4.76 -4.61 -25.10
C ARG A 324 3.86 -5.46 -25.99
N VAL A 325 2.54 -5.24 -25.96
CA VAL A 325 1.60 -5.95 -26.85
C VAL A 325 1.84 -5.52 -28.29
N LYS A 326 2.06 -6.49 -29.16
CA LYS A 326 2.22 -6.25 -30.60
C LYS A 326 0.86 -6.13 -31.26
N PRO A 327 0.68 -5.27 -32.28
CA PRO A 327 -0.59 -5.13 -32.99
C PRO A 327 -1.18 -6.45 -33.49
N ALA A 328 -0.33 -7.39 -33.94
CA ALA A 328 -0.75 -8.71 -34.43
C ALA A 328 -1.42 -9.61 -33.37
N GLU A 329 -1.27 -9.29 -32.08
CA GLU A 329 -1.83 -10.08 -30.98
C GLU A 329 -3.29 -9.71 -30.69
N ASN A 330 -3.77 -8.56 -31.17
CA ASN A 330 -5.15 -8.09 -30.97
C ASN A 330 -5.60 -8.01 -29.50
N LEU A 331 -4.66 -7.80 -28.56
CA LEU A 331 -4.93 -7.73 -27.12
C LEU A 331 -5.13 -6.30 -26.58
N ILE A 332 -5.27 -5.30 -27.47
CA ILE A 332 -5.66 -3.93 -27.09
C ILE A 332 -7.05 -3.69 -27.67
N LEU A 333 -8.06 -3.72 -26.80
CA LEU A 333 -9.45 -3.55 -27.20
C LEU A 333 -9.90 -2.09 -27.02
N LYS A 334 -10.73 -1.62 -27.94
CA LYS A 334 -11.43 -0.34 -27.84
C LYS A 334 -12.92 -0.61 -27.95
N THR A 335 -13.69 -0.03 -27.04
CA THR A 335 -15.15 -0.12 -27.08
C THR A 335 -15.66 1.14 -27.72
N THR A 336 -16.00 1.08 -29.01
CA THR A 336 -16.81 2.14 -29.63
C THR A 336 -18.22 2.05 -29.06
N LYS A 337 -18.80 3.18 -28.66
CA LYS A 337 -20.26 3.26 -28.40
C LYS A 337 -20.99 2.78 -29.66
N GLU A 338 -21.75 1.70 -29.53
CA GLU A 338 -22.92 1.47 -30.40
C GLU A 338 -24.03 2.44 -30.01
#